data_AF-A0A3B7MGG9-F1
#
_entry.id   AF-A0A3B7MGG9-F1
#
_cell.length_a   1.000
_cell.length_b   1.000
_cell.length_c   1.000
_cell.angle_alpha   90.00
_cell.angle_beta   90.00
_cell.angle_gamma   90.00
#
_symmetry.space_group_name_H-M   'P 1'
#
loop_
_entity.id
_entity.type
_entity.pdbx_description
1 polymer ?
#
loop_
_entity_poly.entity_id
_entity_poly.type
_entity_poly.pdbx_seq_one_letter_code
_entity_poly.pdbx_strand_id
1 'polypeptide(L)'
;MHLQHAYRTGALSALFILLCCFSVPAQDATQKPHTFTILQINDVYEIGPLANGKEGGLARVATIRQQLKAQDPNTYTVLAGDFLSPSLIGTLKYKDPAGGAEAPIAGRHMTEVLNQTGIDLVTFGNHEFDIAYPDLQQRINESKYDWINSNVHLVQGGVRQPFTKTQNGQTTIIPPCIIRTITFPDGQSVRVGIIGCTIDFTKKDYIAYDEEMSSFQRIFDSIQNKCDVVLGLTHLNKRTDSTLATRIPGLHMIMGGHEHENMKVHAGNITVCKADANVKSVYIHRISFTPATKQVTIESTLKMVDETTAFDPVTSQIVDKWIKRADSIMRRSGFIPDQKLMSTTVPLDGRESMIRNGTTNYTDLISRSLLYAAPYVDAAMYNSGSLRLDDELVGDITQYDVLRSLPYGGPMVIMPLNGAQIDSILTISDGLNRGAGGYIQRANITQKKGKWYIKGKRMKPKRMYCLLLPEFVAKGGEDNLKWLEKYSYCKPNAFRQNQLVNDIRNIVMAYMLSGGR
;
A
#
# COMPACT_ATOMS: atom_id res chain seq x y z
N MET A 1 46.54 -59.02 80.52
CA MET A 1 45.79 -59.44 79.32
C MET A 1 46.36 -58.61 78.17
N HIS A 2 47.40 -59.05 77.44
CA HIS A 2 47.35 -60.04 76.33
C HIS A 2 46.27 -59.68 75.30
N LEU A 3 46.53 -59.51 73.99
CA LEU A 3 47.70 -59.87 73.17
C LEU A 3 47.80 -58.97 71.90
N GLN A 4 48.99 -58.91 71.27
CA GLN A 4 49.33 -58.79 69.81
C GLN A 4 48.29 -58.20 68.81
N HIS A 5 48.61 -57.30 67.85
CA HIS A 5 49.61 -57.31 66.75
C HIS A 5 49.67 -55.88 66.11
N ALA A 6 50.54 -55.46 65.16
CA ALA A 6 51.81 -55.90 64.57
C ALA A 6 52.48 -54.71 63.81
N TYR A 7 53.53 -54.95 63.00
CA TYR A 7 54.31 -53.93 62.25
C TYR A 7 53.88 -53.77 60.78
N ARG A 8 54.02 -52.56 60.19
CA ARG A 8 55.09 -52.25 59.19
C ARG A 8 55.06 -50.81 58.64
N THR A 9 56.23 -50.39 58.15
CA THR A 9 56.61 -49.09 57.59
C THR A 9 56.24 -48.91 56.10
N GLY A 10 56.00 -47.67 55.66
CA GLY A 10 55.86 -47.29 54.23
C GLY A 10 56.24 -45.82 54.01
N ALA A 11 56.86 -45.51 52.86
CA ALA A 11 57.61 -44.26 52.63
C ALA A 11 56.81 -43.09 52.02
N LEU A 12 57.44 -41.90 52.01
CA LEU A 12 56.99 -40.67 51.34
C LEU A 12 56.67 -40.88 49.85
N SER A 13 55.66 -40.14 49.37
CA SER A 13 55.60 -39.60 48.00
C SER A 13 54.66 -38.39 47.97
N ALA A 14 55.23 -37.18 48.08
CA ALA A 14 54.46 -35.93 47.95
C ALA A 14 54.29 -35.59 46.46
N LEU A 15 53.08 -35.73 45.93
CA LEU A 15 52.77 -35.46 44.53
C LEU A 15 52.60 -33.95 44.30
N PHE A 16 53.63 -33.29 43.76
CA PHE A 16 53.52 -31.91 43.26
C PHE A 16 52.64 -31.89 41.99
N ILE A 17 51.38 -31.49 42.12
CA ILE A 17 50.52 -31.19 40.97
C ILE A 17 50.87 -29.80 40.47
N LEU A 18 51.57 -29.74 39.33
CA LEU A 18 51.90 -28.51 38.63
C LEU A 18 50.62 -27.96 37.96
N LEU A 19 49.97 -26.95 38.57
CA LEU A 19 48.90 -26.21 37.90
C LEU A 19 49.51 -25.35 36.77
N CYS A 20 49.56 -25.91 35.56
CA CYS A 20 49.78 -25.11 34.36
C CYS A 20 48.55 -24.26 34.08
N CYS A 21 48.53 -23.03 34.61
CA CYS A 21 47.58 -22.00 34.23
C CYS A 21 47.79 -21.61 32.77
N PHE A 22 47.16 -22.35 31.85
CA PHE A 22 46.95 -21.87 30.48
C PHE A 22 45.95 -20.70 30.55
N SER A 23 46.50 -19.49 30.65
CA SER A 23 45.75 -18.26 30.42
C SER A 23 45.30 -18.22 28.97
N VAL A 24 44.08 -18.73 28.71
CA VAL A 24 43.37 -18.48 27.46
C VAL A 24 43.29 -16.96 27.32
N PRO A 25 43.81 -16.35 26.23
CA PRO A 25 43.68 -14.92 26.03
C PRO A 25 42.20 -14.58 25.97
N ALA A 26 41.75 -13.68 26.84
CA ALA A 26 40.38 -13.18 26.81
C ALA A 26 40.16 -12.52 25.46
N GLN A 27 39.38 -13.18 24.60
CA GLN A 27 39.15 -12.72 23.23
C GLN A 27 38.34 -11.42 23.31
N ASP A 28 38.89 -10.37 22.69
CA ASP A 28 38.55 -8.98 22.98
C ASP A 28 37.08 -8.67 22.66
N ALA A 29 36.22 -8.64 23.70
CA ALA A 29 34.78 -8.48 23.59
C ALA A 29 34.35 -7.01 23.36
N THR A 30 35.22 -6.20 22.75
CA THR A 30 35.14 -4.74 22.69
C THR A 30 34.90 -4.18 21.27
N GLN A 31 34.69 -5.03 20.27
CA GLN A 31 34.25 -4.56 18.95
C GLN A 31 32.87 -3.90 19.06
N LYS A 32 32.85 -2.58 18.82
CA LYS A 32 31.62 -1.79 18.78
C LYS A 32 30.68 -2.32 17.69
N PRO A 33 29.36 -2.29 17.90
CA PRO A 33 28.42 -2.67 16.87
C PRO A 33 28.47 -1.68 15.69
N HIS A 34 28.31 -2.24 14.48
CA HIS A 34 28.18 -1.49 13.24
C HIS A 34 26.72 -1.14 13.00
N THR A 35 26.41 0.16 12.97
CA THR A 35 25.04 0.68 12.94
C THR A 35 24.67 1.27 11.59
N PHE A 36 23.49 0.97 11.09
CA PHE A 36 22.90 1.62 9.92
C PHE A 36 21.40 1.85 10.13
N THR A 37 20.83 2.79 9.37
CA THR A 37 19.45 3.23 9.54
C THR A 37 18.62 2.94 8.30
N ILE A 38 17.39 2.44 8.48
CA ILE A 38 16.40 2.37 7.42
C ILE A 38 15.18 3.24 7.79
N LEU A 39 14.82 4.15 6.90
CA LEU A 39 13.56 4.90 6.90
C LEU A 39 12.56 4.15 6.01
N GLN A 40 11.55 3.51 6.60
CA GLN A 40 10.48 2.81 5.90
C GLN A 40 9.26 3.71 5.69
N ILE A 41 8.76 3.70 4.46
CA ILE A 41 7.42 4.17 4.08
C ILE A 41 6.69 3.10 3.22
N ASN A 42 5.39 3.27 3.05
CA ASN A 42 4.52 2.37 2.27
C ASN A 42 3.24 3.13 1.87
N ASP A 43 2.53 2.63 0.85
CA ASP A 43 1.14 2.99 0.54
C ASP A 43 0.93 4.51 0.36
N VAL A 44 1.63 5.12 -0.61
CA VAL A 44 1.72 6.58 -0.78
C VAL A 44 0.97 7.04 -2.03
N TYR A 45 -0.27 7.50 -1.87
CA TYR A 45 -1.14 7.92 -2.97
C TYR A 45 -1.17 9.44 -3.19
N GLU A 46 -0.76 10.20 -2.17
CA GLU A 46 -0.79 11.67 -2.14
C GLU A 46 0.63 12.23 -1.97
N ILE A 47 1.08 13.09 -2.91
CA ILE A 47 2.41 13.71 -2.87
C ILE A 47 2.51 14.87 -1.86
N GLY A 48 1.38 15.52 -1.61
CA GLY A 48 1.25 16.66 -0.69
C GLY A 48 0.75 16.23 0.69
N PRO A 49 0.74 17.16 1.66
CA PRO A 49 0.18 16.90 2.98
C PRO A 49 -1.36 16.83 2.95
N LEU A 50 -1.92 15.99 3.82
CA LEU A 50 -3.34 15.80 4.05
C LEU A 50 -3.85 16.67 5.21
N ALA A 51 -5.16 16.57 5.51
CA ALA A 51 -5.82 17.23 6.63
C ALA A 51 -5.55 18.76 6.68
N ASN A 52 -5.65 19.44 5.54
CA ASN A 52 -5.32 20.87 5.36
C ASN A 52 -3.87 21.23 5.72
N GLY A 53 -2.92 20.36 5.38
CA GLY A 53 -1.48 20.57 5.60
C GLY A 53 -0.92 19.92 6.86
N LYS A 54 -1.78 19.35 7.71
CA LYS A 54 -1.40 18.91 9.06
C LYS A 54 -0.68 17.57 9.12
N GLU A 55 -0.96 16.67 8.18
CA GLU A 55 -0.46 15.29 8.18
C GLU A 55 0.28 14.95 6.89
N GLY A 56 1.26 14.07 6.94
CA GLY A 56 1.96 13.51 5.78
C GLY A 56 2.67 14.53 4.88
N GLY A 57 2.84 14.16 3.61
CA GLY A 57 3.53 14.94 2.58
C GLY A 57 5.00 14.56 2.40
N LEU A 58 5.39 14.19 1.17
CA LEU A 58 6.73 13.67 0.86
C LEU A 58 7.87 14.67 1.11
N ALA A 59 7.60 15.97 1.05
CA ALA A 59 8.58 16.99 1.41
C ALA A 59 8.98 16.97 2.90
N ARG A 60 8.11 16.48 3.81
CA ARG A 60 8.51 16.23 5.21
C ARG A 60 9.36 14.98 5.34
N VAL A 61 9.07 13.93 4.57
CA VAL A 61 9.87 12.69 4.51
C VAL A 61 11.29 13.00 4.05
N ALA A 62 11.45 13.88 3.06
CA ALA A 62 12.75 14.37 2.61
C ALA A 62 13.55 15.05 3.75
N THR A 63 12.89 15.89 4.57
CA THR A 63 13.51 16.50 5.75
C THR A 63 13.89 15.48 6.83
N ILE A 64 13.02 14.50 7.13
CA ILE A 64 13.33 13.41 8.06
C ILE A 64 14.55 12.63 7.58
N ARG A 65 14.60 12.29 6.29
CA ARG A 65 15.76 11.61 5.66
C ARG A 65 17.04 12.43 5.78
N GLN A 66 16.99 13.74 5.56
CA GLN A 66 18.16 14.62 5.73
C GLN A 66 18.65 14.65 7.19
N GLN A 67 17.73 14.76 8.15
CA GLN A 67 18.05 14.71 9.58
C GLN A 67 18.67 13.38 10.00
N LEU A 68 18.15 12.26 9.49
CA LEU A 68 18.72 10.93 9.73
C LEU A 68 20.09 10.78 9.07
N LYS A 69 20.28 11.22 7.81
CA LYS A 69 21.59 11.19 7.14
C LYS A 69 22.66 12.05 7.81
N ALA A 70 22.27 13.12 8.51
CA ALA A 70 23.19 13.92 9.32
C ALA A 70 23.61 13.23 10.64
N GLN A 71 22.79 12.31 11.16
CA GLN A 71 23.10 11.49 12.35
C GLN A 71 23.87 10.21 11.98
N ASP A 72 23.48 9.57 10.88
CA ASP A 72 24.00 8.31 10.37
C ASP A 72 24.11 8.35 8.83
N PRO A 73 25.33 8.50 8.28
CA PRO A 73 25.56 8.48 6.83
C PRO A 73 25.05 7.20 6.14
N ASN A 74 24.96 6.07 6.87
CA ASN A 74 24.43 4.79 6.38
C ASN A 74 22.89 4.71 6.52
N THR A 75 22.20 5.84 6.31
CA THR A 75 20.73 5.87 6.22
C THR A 75 20.26 5.53 4.80
N TYR A 76 19.31 4.59 4.69
CA TYR A 76 18.61 4.23 3.45
C TYR A 76 17.11 4.46 3.58
N THR A 77 16.43 4.83 2.51
CA THR A 77 14.96 5.03 2.48
C THR A 77 14.31 3.99 1.59
N VAL A 78 13.36 3.23 2.13
CA VAL A 78 12.66 2.13 1.43
C VAL A 78 11.16 2.39 1.32
N LEU A 79 10.55 1.97 0.21
CA LEU A 79 9.11 2.07 -0.02
C LEU A 79 8.51 0.69 -0.33
N ALA A 80 7.60 0.22 0.52
CA ALA A 80 7.03 -1.14 0.46
C ALA A 80 5.78 -1.24 -0.45
N GLY A 81 5.91 -0.82 -1.71
CA GLY A 81 4.85 -0.86 -2.72
C GLY A 81 3.73 0.18 -2.57
N ASP A 82 2.84 0.17 -3.56
CA ASP A 82 1.62 0.99 -3.71
C ASP A 82 1.87 2.49 -3.63
N PHE A 83 2.25 3.07 -4.76
CA PHE A 83 2.48 4.52 -4.86
C PHE A 83 2.16 5.12 -6.23
N LEU A 84 2.18 4.34 -7.33
CA LEU A 84 1.85 4.89 -8.64
C LEU A 84 0.34 5.09 -8.85
N SER A 85 -0.50 4.35 -8.12
CA SER A 85 -1.98 4.34 -8.13
C SER A 85 -2.49 4.00 -6.71
N PRO A 86 -3.71 4.40 -6.29
CA PRO A 86 -4.73 5.17 -7.02
C PRO A 86 -4.72 6.67 -6.71
N SER A 87 -3.64 7.38 -7.06
CA SER A 87 -3.62 8.84 -6.93
C SER A 87 -4.60 9.54 -7.90
N LEU A 88 -5.38 10.51 -7.40
CA LEU A 88 -6.19 11.40 -8.25
C LEU A 88 -5.34 12.08 -9.31
N ILE A 89 -4.17 12.61 -8.94
CA ILE A 89 -3.27 13.28 -9.89
C ILE A 89 -2.84 12.30 -10.98
N GLY A 90 -2.73 11.00 -10.68
CA GLY A 90 -2.45 9.93 -11.64
C GLY A 90 -3.56 9.72 -12.68
N THR A 91 -4.85 9.89 -12.31
CA THR A 91 -5.98 9.73 -13.24
C THR A 91 -6.23 10.97 -14.10
N LEU A 92 -5.78 12.16 -13.66
CA LEU A 92 -5.92 13.39 -14.43
C LEU A 92 -5.19 13.30 -15.79
N LYS A 93 -5.89 13.77 -16.82
CA LYS A 93 -5.36 13.85 -18.17
C LYS A 93 -4.53 15.12 -18.38
N TYR A 94 -3.44 14.97 -19.12
CA TYR A 94 -2.45 16.00 -19.38
C TYR A 94 -1.92 15.87 -20.80
N LYS A 95 -1.81 17.00 -21.50
CA LYS A 95 -1.06 17.11 -22.74
C LYS A 95 0.33 17.62 -22.42
N ASP A 96 1.36 16.88 -22.83
CA ASP A 96 2.74 17.24 -22.55
C ASP A 96 3.16 18.49 -23.35
N PRO A 97 3.75 19.52 -22.71
CA PRO A 97 4.37 20.67 -23.39
C PRO A 97 5.49 20.27 -24.36
N ALA A 98 6.14 19.12 -24.17
CA ALA A 98 7.08 18.55 -25.12
C ALA A 98 6.41 18.02 -26.41
N GLY A 99 5.07 17.99 -26.46
CA GLY A 99 4.26 17.49 -27.56
C GLY A 99 3.61 16.13 -27.27
N GLY A 100 2.65 15.75 -28.11
CA GLY A 100 1.93 14.47 -28.01
C GLY A 100 0.42 14.62 -27.81
N ALA A 101 -0.25 13.48 -27.67
CA ALA A 101 -1.66 13.39 -27.32
C ALA A 101 -1.89 13.70 -25.83
N GLU A 102 -3.13 14.04 -25.47
CA GLU A 102 -3.53 14.12 -24.07
C GLU A 102 -3.69 12.70 -23.50
N ALA A 103 -2.96 12.39 -22.43
CA ALA A 103 -2.91 11.09 -21.78
C ALA A 103 -2.99 11.23 -20.24
N PRO A 104 -3.34 10.18 -19.48
CA PRO A 104 -3.26 10.22 -18.01
C PRO A 104 -1.83 10.50 -17.52
N ILE A 105 -1.69 11.16 -16.37
CA ILE A 105 -0.38 11.39 -15.74
C ILE A 105 0.25 10.06 -15.26
N ALA A 106 -0.56 9.04 -14.96
CA ALA A 106 -0.16 7.64 -14.77
C ALA A 106 1.11 7.47 -13.90
N GLY A 107 1.04 7.94 -12.65
CA GLY A 107 2.13 7.85 -11.67
C GLY A 107 3.30 8.84 -11.85
N ARG A 108 3.39 9.61 -12.96
CA ARG A 108 4.58 10.42 -13.29
C ARG A 108 4.88 11.48 -12.22
N HIS A 109 3.82 12.05 -11.65
CA HIS A 109 3.90 12.99 -10.53
C HIS A 109 4.57 12.37 -9.30
N MET A 110 4.20 11.13 -8.95
CA MET A 110 4.77 10.40 -7.82
C MET A 110 6.24 10.05 -8.07
N THR A 111 6.56 9.48 -9.24
CA THR A 111 7.94 9.13 -9.61
C THR A 111 8.86 10.36 -9.53
N GLU A 112 8.43 11.53 -10.02
CA GLU A 112 9.26 12.74 -9.95
C GLU A 112 9.46 13.25 -8.52
N VAL A 113 8.43 13.21 -7.66
CA VAL A 113 8.55 13.63 -6.25
C VAL A 113 9.40 12.63 -5.44
N LEU A 114 9.23 11.32 -5.63
CA LEU A 114 10.05 10.30 -4.96
C LEU A 114 11.53 10.35 -5.39
N ASN A 115 11.79 10.63 -6.66
CA ASN A 115 13.13 10.89 -7.21
C ASN A 115 13.85 12.07 -6.53
N GLN A 116 13.12 13.01 -5.94
CA GLN A 116 13.67 14.14 -5.18
C GLN A 116 13.67 13.89 -3.67
N THR A 117 12.66 13.18 -3.16
CA THR A 117 12.55 12.77 -1.75
C THR A 117 13.75 11.91 -1.32
N GLY A 118 14.32 11.16 -2.27
CA GLY A 118 15.55 10.39 -2.08
C GLY A 118 15.32 8.95 -1.65
N ILE A 119 14.27 8.31 -2.17
CA ILE A 119 14.07 6.87 -2.04
C ILE A 119 15.29 6.14 -2.61
N ASP A 120 15.74 5.08 -1.93
CA ASP A 120 16.88 4.27 -2.35
C ASP A 120 16.41 2.93 -2.96
N LEU A 121 15.35 2.30 -2.42
CA LEU A 121 14.88 0.97 -2.82
C LEU A 121 13.34 0.82 -2.69
N VAL A 122 12.69 0.15 -3.64
CA VAL A 122 11.24 -0.15 -3.60
C VAL A 122 10.94 -1.61 -3.95
N THR A 123 9.74 -2.07 -3.59
CA THR A 123 9.10 -3.24 -4.23
C THR A 123 7.81 -2.83 -4.93
N PHE A 124 7.20 -3.73 -5.71
CA PHE A 124 5.86 -3.54 -6.24
C PHE A 124 4.81 -3.75 -5.15
N GLY A 125 3.79 -2.91 -5.12
CA GLY A 125 2.50 -3.25 -4.56
C GLY A 125 1.52 -3.71 -5.63
N ASN A 126 0.27 -3.98 -5.23
CA ASN A 126 -0.76 -4.42 -6.17
C ASN A 126 -1.27 -3.31 -7.11
N HIS A 127 -1.24 -2.04 -6.68
CA HIS A 127 -1.76 -0.90 -7.44
C HIS A 127 -0.76 -0.32 -8.45
N GLU A 128 0.54 -0.67 -8.39
CA GLU A 128 1.44 -0.44 -9.53
C GLU A 128 0.88 -1.03 -10.84
N PHE A 129 0.10 -2.12 -10.75
CA PHE A 129 -0.50 -2.82 -11.89
C PHE A 129 -1.90 -2.32 -12.28
N ASP A 130 -2.46 -1.32 -11.60
CA ASP A 130 -3.64 -0.59 -12.09
C ASP A 130 -3.32 0.18 -13.39
N ILE A 131 -2.06 0.62 -13.50
CA ILE A 131 -1.52 1.38 -14.63
C ILE A 131 -1.30 0.46 -15.84
N ALA A 132 -1.52 0.99 -17.04
CA ALA A 132 -1.23 0.26 -18.27
C ALA A 132 0.28 -0.01 -18.41
N TYR A 133 0.66 -1.21 -18.84
CA TYR A 133 2.07 -1.63 -18.91
C TYR A 133 3.04 -0.61 -19.55
N PRO A 134 2.73 0.07 -20.68
CA PRO A 134 3.63 1.07 -21.26
C PRO A 134 3.95 2.23 -20.30
N ASP A 135 2.94 2.73 -19.58
CA ASP A 135 3.12 3.80 -18.59
C ASP A 135 3.90 3.30 -17.37
N LEU A 136 3.58 2.11 -16.84
CA LEU A 136 4.30 1.48 -15.73
C LEU A 136 5.79 1.31 -16.06
N GLN A 137 6.10 0.76 -17.24
CA GLN A 137 7.48 0.61 -17.72
C GLN A 137 8.18 1.96 -17.87
N GLN A 138 7.47 3.01 -18.28
CA GLN A 138 8.01 4.37 -18.34
C GLN A 138 8.30 4.92 -16.91
N ARG A 139 7.43 4.69 -15.92
CA ARG A 139 7.67 5.08 -14.52
C ARG A 139 8.87 4.35 -13.91
N ILE A 140 9.02 3.05 -14.19
CA ILE A 140 10.20 2.26 -13.80
C ILE A 140 11.47 2.88 -14.39
N ASN A 141 11.48 3.21 -15.69
CA ASN A 141 12.63 3.83 -16.37
C ASN A 141 12.94 5.26 -15.85
N GLU A 142 11.92 6.04 -15.50
CA GLU A 142 12.06 7.39 -14.94
C GLU A 142 12.53 7.39 -13.47
N SER A 143 12.38 6.28 -12.74
CA SER A 143 12.74 6.21 -11.32
C SER A 143 14.25 6.20 -11.04
N LYS A 144 14.71 6.93 -10.03
CA LYS A 144 16.12 6.96 -9.58
C LYS A 144 16.46 5.90 -8.54
N TYR A 145 15.45 5.30 -7.92
CA TYR A 145 15.56 4.24 -6.92
C TYR A 145 15.67 2.85 -7.56
N ASP A 146 16.24 1.91 -6.83
CA ASP A 146 16.27 0.50 -7.22
C ASP A 146 14.90 -0.17 -6.95
N TRP A 147 14.58 -1.20 -7.72
CA TRP A 147 13.39 -2.03 -7.54
C TRP A 147 13.81 -3.46 -7.21
N ILE A 148 13.06 -4.16 -6.36
CA ILE A 148 13.21 -5.60 -6.10
C ILE A 148 11.86 -6.31 -6.08
N ASN A 149 11.77 -7.51 -6.67
CA ASN A 149 10.60 -8.37 -6.50
C ASN A 149 10.84 -9.85 -6.83
N SER A 150 10.49 -10.74 -5.92
CA SER A 150 10.75 -12.19 -6.04
C SER A 150 9.67 -12.98 -6.79
N ASN A 151 8.42 -12.50 -6.85
CA ASN A 151 7.28 -13.33 -7.22
C ASN A 151 6.38 -12.76 -8.32
N VAL A 152 6.56 -11.51 -8.74
CA VAL A 152 5.82 -10.90 -9.86
C VAL A 152 6.67 -10.90 -11.13
N HIS A 153 6.09 -11.44 -12.20
CA HIS A 153 6.70 -11.55 -13.52
C HIS A 153 5.90 -10.75 -14.55
N LEU A 154 6.62 -10.10 -15.46
CA LEU A 154 6.07 -9.56 -16.68
C LEU A 154 5.73 -10.71 -17.64
N VAL A 155 4.56 -10.64 -18.28
CA VAL A 155 4.13 -11.56 -19.33
C VAL A 155 4.11 -10.83 -20.67
N GLN A 156 4.91 -11.30 -21.63
CA GLN A 156 4.89 -10.82 -23.01
C GLN A 156 4.93 -12.00 -23.98
N GLY A 157 4.04 -12.02 -24.97
CA GLY A 157 3.94 -13.14 -25.92
C GLY A 157 3.65 -14.50 -25.27
N GLY A 158 3.06 -14.51 -24.07
CA GLY A 158 2.83 -15.72 -23.26
C GLY A 158 4.05 -16.19 -22.45
N VAL A 159 5.20 -15.50 -22.53
CA VAL A 159 6.43 -15.83 -21.80
C VAL A 159 6.49 -15.01 -20.51
N ARG A 160 6.71 -15.68 -19.37
CA ARG A 160 7.05 -15.04 -18.09
C ARG A 160 8.53 -14.60 -18.10
N GLN A 161 8.79 -13.36 -17.71
CA GLN A 161 10.13 -12.80 -17.58
C GLN A 161 10.18 -11.77 -16.44
N PRO A 162 11.36 -11.45 -15.88
CA PRO A 162 11.49 -10.33 -14.97
C PRO A 162 11.10 -9.00 -15.63
N PHE A 163 10.60 -8.05 -14.84
CA PHE A 163 10.58 -6.66 -15.27
C PHE A 163 12.01 -6.14 -15.46
N THR A 164 12.16 -5.12 -16.31
CA THR A 164 13.45 -4.46 -16.55
C THR A 164 13.37 -2.96 -16.31
N LYS A 165 14.51 -2.34 -16.10
CA LYS A 165 14.67 -0.89 -15.92
C LYS A 165 15.70 -0.40 -16.92
N THR A 166 15.32 0.52 -17.79
CA THR A 166 16.20 1.14 -18.79
C THR A 166 16.50 2.59 -18.40
N GLN A 167 17.77 2.91 -18.14
CA GLN A 167 18.22 4.28 -17.88
C GLN A 167 19.48 4.59 -18.69
N ASN A 168 19.53 5.78 -19.29
CA ASN A 168 20.69 6.25 -20.08
C ASN A 168 21.16 5.24 -21.16
N GLY A 169 20.22 4.48 -21.74
CA GLY A 169 20.50 3.43 -22.74
C GLY A 169 20.92 2.07 -22.17
N GLN A 170 21.15 1.95 -20.86
CA GLN A 170 21.45 0.68 -20.19
C GLN A 170 20.18 0.06 -19.61
N THR A 171 19.92 -1.21 -19.97
CA THR A 171 18.82 -2.00 -19.41
C THR A 171 19.33 -2.99 -18.37
N THR A 172 18.71 -3.00 -17.20
CA THR A 172 18.96 -3.96 -16.11
C THR A 172 17.69 -4.73 -15.76
N ILE A 173 17.84 -5.97 -15.28
CA ILE A 173 16.73 -6.75 -14.72
C ILE A 173 16.41 -6.22 -13.32
N ILE A 174 15.12 -6.13 -12.97
CA ILE A 174 14.67 -5.96 -11.59
C ILE A 174 14.89 -7.29 -10.86
N PRO A 175 15.83 -7.38 -9.89
CA PRO A 175 16.18 -8.65 -9.27
C PRO A 175 15.19 -9.05 -8.16
N PRO A 176 15.17 -10.33 -7.75
CA PRO A 176 14.34 -10.79 -6.64
C PRO A 176 14.72 -10.22 -5.27
N CYS A 177 15.98 -9.84 -5.14
CA CYS A 177 16.59 -9.29 -3.94
C CYS A 177 17.81 -8.44 -4.30
N ILE A 178 18.24 -7.59 -3.38
CA ILE A 178 19.54 -6.90 -3.43
C ILE A 178 20.39 -7.32 -2.24
N ILE A 179 21.72 -7.39 -2.42
CA ILE A 179 22.69 -7.50 -1.31
C ILE A 179 23.52 -6.22 -1.31
N ARG A 180 23.36 -5.40 -0.27
CA ARG A 180 24.07 -4.14 -0.08
C ARG A 180 25.24 -4.35 0.88
N THR A 181 26.47 -4.13 0.41
CA THR A 181 27.64 -4.04 1.30
C THR A 181 27.74 -2.63 1.86
N ILE A 182 27.71 -2.50 3.17
CA ILE A 182 27.91 -1.25 3.91
C ILE A 182 29.31 -1.33 4.52
N THR A 183 30.21 -0.41 4.18
CA THR A 183 31.58 -0.35 4.73
C THR A 183 31.68 0.74 5.79
N PHE A 184 32.32 0.41 6.90
CA PHE A 184 32.44 1.25 8.09
C PHE A 184 33.83 1.91 8.18
N PRO A 185 34.01 2.98 8.98
CA PRO A 185 35.27 3.72 9.06
C PRO A 185 36.49 2.91 9.54
N ASP A 186 36.27 1.76 10.19
CA ASP A 186 37.31 0.82 10.59
C ASP A 186 37.69 -0.20 9.49
N GLY A 187 37.11 -0.07 8.30
CA GLY A 187 37.33 -0.95 7.15
C GLY A 187 36.50 -2.24 7.18
N GLN A 188 35.74 -2.51 8.24
CA GLN A 188 34.82 -3.66 8.27
C GLN A 188 33.60 -3.41 7.37
N SER A 189 32.89 -4.48 7.01
CA SER A 189 31.69 -4.38 6.18
C SER A 189 30.58 -5.31 6.66
N VAL A 190 29.33 -4.87 6.49
CA VAL A 190 28.11 -5.63 6.75
C VAL A 190 27.34 -5.80 5.45
N ARG A 191 26.95 -7.04 5.12
CA ARG A 191 26.17 -7.36 3.92
C ARG A 191 24.69 -7.51 4.29
N VAL A 192 23.87 -6.60 3.80
CA VAL A 192 22.43 -6.55 4.06
C VAL A 192 21.68 -7.09 2.84
N GLY A 193 21.05 -8.24 2.97
CA GLY A 193 20.14 -8.80 1.97
C GLY A 193 18.72 -8.28 2.15
N ILE A 194 18.07 -7.80 1.09
CA ILE A 194 16.67 -7.34 1.11
C ILE A 194 15.89 -8.04 0.01
N ILE A 195 14.80 -8.72 0.38
CA ILE A 195 13.95 -9.53 -0.52
C ILE A 195 12.62 -8.81 -0.77
N GLY A 196 12.22 -8.67 -2.04
CA GLY A 196 10.95 -8.04 -2.43
C GLY A 196 9.84 -9.07 -2.64
N CYS A 197 8.60 -8.80 -2.24
CA CYS A 197 7.46 -9.70 -2.50
C CYS A 197 6.12 -8.96 -2.48
N THR A 198 5.18 -9.36 -3.33
CA THR A 198 3.88 -8.69 -3.54
C THR A 198 2.73 -9.69 -3.50
N ILE A 199 1.58 -9.28 -2.96
CA ILE A 199 0.35 -10.07 -2.91
C ILE A 199 -0.21 -10.36 -4.30
N ASP A 200 -0.66 -11.60 -4.54
CA ASP A 200 -1.33 -12.00 -5.79
C ASP A 200 -2.77 -11.45 -5.90
N PHE A 201 -2.90 -10.12 -5.99
CA PHE A 201 -4.18 -9.41 -5.97
C PHE A 201 -4.63 -8.92 -7.35
N THR A 202 -3.92 -7.95 -7.94
CA THR A 202 -4.30 -7.35 -9.22
C THR A 202 -4.07 -8.35 -10.35
N LYS A 203 -5.08 -8.55 -11.22
CA LYS A 203 -5.01 -9.45 -12.38
C LYS A 203 -4.98 -8.64 -13.67
N LYS A 204 -3.96 -8.82 -14.50
CA LYS A 204 -3.81 -8.23 -15.85
C LYS A 204 -3.13 -9.25 -16.77
N ASP A 205 -3.39 -9.18 -18.07
CA ASP A 205 -2.80 -10.10 -19.06
C ASP A 205 -1.26 -10.01 -19.16
N TYR A 206 -0.67 -8.91 -18.67
CA TYR A 206 0.78 -8.66 -18.70
C TYR A 206 1.50 -9.02 -17.39
N ILE A 207 0.81 -9.59 -16.38
CA ILE A 207 1.44 -10.00 -15.11
C ILE A 207 1.12 -11.44 -14.76
N ALA A 208 2.07 -12.11 -14.14
CA ALA A 208 1.89 -13.42 -13.52
C ALA A 208 2.59 -13.46 -12.18
N TYR A 209 2.00 -14.18 -11.23
CA TYR A 209 2.53 -14.34 -9.90
C TYR A 209 3.02 -15.78 -9.70
N ASP A 210 4.10 -15.91 -8.93
CA ASP A 210 4.46 -17.11 -8.19
C ASP A 210 3.90 -16.97 -6.76
N GLU A 211 3.67 -18.10 -6.09
CA GLU A 211 3.15 -18.13 -4.72
C GLU A 211 4.14 -17.48 -3.73
N GLU A 212 3.62 -16.64 -2.85
CA GLU A 212 4.42 -15.67 -2.10
C GLU A 212 5.38 -16.33 -1.11
N MET A 213 4.95 -17.36 -0.39
CA MET A 213 5.75 -18.03 0.64
C MET A 213 6.93 -18.79 0.02
N SER A 214 6.67 -19.62 -0.99
CA SER A 214 7.67 -20.44 -1.67
C SER A 214 8.65 -19.60 -2.47
N SER A 215 8.19 -18.50 -3.08
CA SER A 215 9.10 -17.60 -3.77
C SER A 215 10.01 -16.86 -2.80
N PHE A 216 9.48 -16.28 -1.71
CA PHE A 216 10.29 -15.61 -0.71
C PHE A 216 11.31 -16.57 -0.06
N GLN A 217 10.88 -17.77 0.34
CA GLN A 217 11.74 -18.81 0.93
C GLN A 217 12.89 -19.18 -0.02
N ARG A 218 12.60 -19.45 -1.30
CA ARG A 218 13.60 -19.79 -2.32
C ARG A 218 14.67 -18.71 -2.49
N ILE A 219 14.27 -17.43 -2.42
CA ILE A 219 15.22 -16.32 -2.50
C ILE A 219 16.02 -16.18 -1.21
N PHE A 220 15.37 -16.29 -0.05
CA PHE A 220 16.04 -16.32 1.26
C PHE A 220 17.13 -17.39 1.31
N ASP A 221 16.82 -18.62 0.90
CA ASP A 221 17.77 -19.73 0.90
C ASP A 221 18.99 -19.47 0.01
N SER A 222 18.79 -18.73 -1.10
CA SER A 222 19.85 -18.37 -2.04
C SER A 222 20.80 -17.27 -1.53
N ILE A 223 20.41 -16.50 -0.50
CA ILE A 223 21.19 -15.36 0.02
C ILE A 223 21.59 -15.47 1.50
N GLN A 224 20.95 -16.30 2.33
CA GLN A 224 21.18 -16.34 3.78
C GLN A 224 22.67 -16.51 4.16
N ASN A 225 23.41 -17.35 3.43
CA ASN A 225 24.85 -17.59 3.67
C ASN A 225 25.78 -16.52 3.05
N LYS A 226 25.21 -15.53 2.35
CA LYS A 226 25.92 -14.42 1.68
C LYS A 226 25.68 -13.07 2.37
N CYS A 227 24.85 -13.05 3.40
CA CYS A 227 24.44 -11.86 4.12
C CYS A 227 24.73 -12.00 5.61
N ASP A 228 24.90 -10.87 6.28
CA ASP A 228 25.07 -10.77 7.72
C ASP A 228 23.78 -10.28 8.39
N VAL A 229 22.94 -9.57 7.63
CA VAL A 229 21.55 -9.22 7.96
C VAL A 229 20.66 -9.55 6.76
N VAL A 230 19.47 -10.11 6.98
CA VAL A 230 18.47 -10.38 5.93
C VAL A 230 17.11 -9.81 6.32
N LEU A 231 16.51 -9.03 5.42
CA LEU A 231 15.28 -8.26 5.62
C LEU A 231 14.26 -8.57 4.49
N GLY A 232 12.97 -8.48 4.81
CA GLY A 232 11.89 -8.42 3.81
C GLY A 232 11.47 -6.98 3.56
N LEU A 233 11.25 -6.62 2.30
CA LEU A 233 10.51 -5.43 1.88
C LEU A 233 9.26 -5.91 1.13
N THR A 234 8.11 -5.94 1.79
CA THR A 234 6.93 -6.69 1.31
C THR A 234 5.73 -5.80 1.08
N HIS A 235 4.94 -6.13 0.07
CA HIS A 235 3.59 -5.60 -0.10
C HIS A 235 2.61 -6.77 -0.03
N LEU A 236 2.49 -7.31 1.18
CA LEU A 236 1.68 -8.47 1.52
C LEU A 236 0.71 -8.08 2.63
N ASN A 237 -0.36 -8.84 2.84
CA ASN A 237 -1.17 -8.65 4.04
C ASN A 237 -0.42 -9.15 5.31
N LYS A 238 -0.81 -8.60 6.46
CA LYS A 238 -0.30 -8.86 7.81
C LYS A 238 -0.24 -10.35 8.17
N ARG A 239 -1.20 -11.15 7.69
CA ARG A 239 -1.25 -12.59 7.96
C ARG A 239 -0.13 -13.31 7.20
N THR A 240 0.07 -12.98 5.93
CA THR A 240 1.17 -13.55 5.12
C THR A 240 2.53 -13.10 5.67
N ASP A 241 2.72 -11.82 5.98
CA ASP A 241 3.97 -11.32 6.60
C ASP A 241 4.26 -12.04 7.94
N SER A 242 3.27 -12.18 8.82
CA SER A 242 3.43 -12.90 10.09
C SER A 242 3.74 -14.39 9.88
N THR A 243 3.25 -14.98 8.78
CA THR A 243 3.52 -16.38 8.42
C THR A 243 4.94 -16.53 7.88
N LEU A 244 5.44 -15.60 7.06
CA LEU A 244 6.86 -15.53 6.66
C LEU A 244 7.76 -15.40 7.89
N ALA A 245 7.46 -14.43 8.76
CA ALA A 245 8.20 -14.17 9.99
C ALA A 245 8.28 -15.38 10.94
N THR A 246 7.23 -16.19 11.03
CA THR A 246 7.28 -17.43 11.85
C THR A 246 7.97 -18.61 11.17
N ARG A 247 8.05 -18.64 9.83
CA ARG A 247 8.56 -19.80 9.07
C ARG A 247 10.01 -19.68 8.60
N ILE A 248 10.63 -18.51 8.70
CA ILE A 248 11.99 -18.25 8.18
C ILE A 248 12.92 -17.83 9.33
N PRO A 249 13.54 -18.78 10.08
CA PRO A 249 14.24 -18.46 11.34
C PRO A 249 15.45 -17.53 11.24
N GLY A 250 16.06 -17.39 10.04
CA GLY A 250 17.21 -16.50 9.80
C GLY A 250 16.86 -15.17 9.13
N LEU A 251 15.57 -14.88 8.93
CA LEU A 251 15.10 -13.55 8.57
C LEU A 251 15.13 -12.67 9.84
N HIS A 252 15.43 -11.38 9.71
CA HIS A 252 15.62 -10.50 10.88
C HIS A 252 14.43 -9.56 11.10
N MET A 253 13.83 -9.07 10.02
CA MET A 253 12.69 -8.16 10.05
C MET A 253 11.94 -8.17 8.72
N ILE A 254 10.65 -7.82 8.76
CA ILE A 254 9.84 -7.48 7.58
C ILE A 254 9.38 -6.01 7.67
N MET A 255 9.62 -5.27 6.60
CA MET A 255 9.17 -3.90 6.35
C MET A 255 8.05 -3.97 5.30
N GLY A 256 6.80 -3.90 5.73
CA GLY A 256 5.62 -4.16 4.87
C GLY A 256 4.78 -2.93 4.49
N GLY A 257 3.89 -3.09 3.51
CA GLY A 257 2.79 -2.17 3.15
C GLY A 257 1.41 -2.85 3.19
N HIS A 258 0.45 -2.41 2.36
CA HIS A 258 -0.88 -3.00 2.12
C HIS A 258 -1.94 -2.87 3.24
N GLU A 259 -1.56 -2.66 4.50
CA GLU A 259 -2.55 -2.55 5.60
C GLU A 259 -3.08 -1.13 5.81
N HIS A 260 -2.35 -0.12 5.30
CA HIS A 260 -2.67 1.32 5.36
C HIS A 260 -2.75 1.96 6.76
N GLU A 261 -2.90 1.15 7.80
CA GLU A 261 -2.77 1.51 9.21
C GLU A 261 -1.41 1.03 9.75
N ASN A 262 -0.77 1.86 10.58
CA ASN A 262 0.51 1.50 11.16
C ASN A 262 0.41 0.29 12.10
N MET A 263 1.42 -0.57 12.07
CA MET A 263 1.55 -1.66 13.03
C MET A 263 3.00 -2.03 13.33
N LYS A 264 3.22 -2.57 14.53
CA LYS A 264 4.43 -3.28 14.94
C LYS A 264 4.00 -4.59 15.60
N VAL A 265 4.32 -5.72 14.99
CA VAL A 265 3.89 -7.04 15.44
C VAL A 265 5.09 -7.96 15.57
N HIS A 266 5.17 -8.69 16.68
CA HIS A 266 6.16 -9.75 16.88
C HIS A 266 5.55 -11.09 16.45
N ALA A 267 6.21 -11.76 15.50
CA ALA A 267 5.80 -13.03 14.93
C ALA A 267 6.96 -14.01 15.09
N GLY A 268 6.95 -14.77 16.19
CA GLY A 268 8.15 -15.43 16.69
C GLY A 268 9.15 -14.38 17.17
N ASN A 269 10.43 -14.54 16.80
CA ASN A 269 11.49 -13.59 17.14
C ASN A 269 11.59 -12.40 16.16
N ILE A 270 10.81 -12.41 15.07
CA ILE A 270 10.89 -11.42 14.00
C ILE A 270 9.85 -10.33 14.23
N THR A 271 10.26 -9.08 13.96
CA THR A 271 9.34 -7.92 13.96
C THR A 271 8.84 -7.65 12.54
N VAL A 272 7.54 -7.43 12.41
CA VAL A 272 6.89 -6.91 11.20
C VAL A 272 6.45 -5.47 11.48
N CYS A 273 6.90 -4.51 10.68
CA CYS A 273 6.46 -3.11 10.75
C CYS A 273 5.80 -2.66 9.45
N LYS A 274 4.76 -1.82 9.57
CA LYS A 274 4.09 -1.11 8.47
C LYS A 274 3.73 0.29 8.96
N ALA A 275 3.99 1.33 8.19
CA ALA A 275 3.57 2.69 8.52
C ALA A 275 2.12 2.95 8.06
N ASP A 276 1.56 4.09 8.45
CA ASP A 276 0.28 4.54 7.90
C ASP A 276 0.44 4.98 6.43
N ALA A 277 -0.61 4.80 5.63
CA ALA A 277 -0.66 5.27 4.25
C ALA A 277 -0.50 6.80 4.13
N ASN A 278 -0.19 7.27 2.92
CA ASN A 278 0.05 8.67 2.58
C ASN A 278 1.12 9.34 3.45
N VAL A 279 2.07 8.53 3.93
CA VAL A 279 3.17 8.92 4.85
C VAL A 279 2.70 9.70 6.07
N LYS A 280 1.47 9.45 6.60
CA LYS A 280 1.02 10.05 7.88
C LYS A 280 1.95 9.68 9.03
N SER A 281 2.57 8.51 8.95
CA SER A 281 3.72 8.12 9.76
C SER A 281 4.82 7.49 8.90
N VAL A 282 6.00 7.34 9.49
CA VAL A 282 7.13 6.58 8.94
C VAL A 282 7.71 5.68 10.04
N TYR A 283 8.36 4.60 9.65
CA TYR A 283 9.20 3.83 10.57
C TYR A 283 10.68 4.19 10.42
N ILE A 284 11.39 4.28 11.54
CA ILE A 284 12.83 4.45 11.62
C ILE A 284 13.39 3.21 12.29
N HIS A 285 14.16 2.41 11.54
CA HIS A 285 14.84 1.22 12.02
C HIS A 285 16.31 1.52 12.23
N ARG A 286 16.79 1.46 13.48
CA ARG A 286 18.21 1.45 13.78
C ARG A 286 18.66 0.01 13.92
N ILE A 287 19.47 -0.44 12.97
CA ILE A 287 19.95 -1.83 12.90
C ILE A 287 21.43 -1.83 13.28
N SER A 288 21.78 -2.68 14.24
CA SER A 288 23.15 -2.85 14.73
C SER A 288 23.60 -4.29 14.51
N PHE A 289 24.80 -4.48 13.97
CA PHE A 289 25.44 -5.78 13.82
C PHE A 289 26.77 -5.82 14.57
N THR A 290 26.96 -6.81 15.43
CA THR A 290 28.22 -7.02 16.18
C THR A 290 29.03 -8.14 15.52
N PRO A 291 30.15 -7.85 14.82
CA PRO A 291 30.86 -8.85 14.03
C PRO A 291 31.37 -10.05 14.84
N ALA A 292 31.89 -9.79 16.05
CA ALA A 292 32.42 -10.81 16.95
C ALA A 292 31.40 -11.88 17.37
N THR A 293 30.13 -11.51 17.54
CA THR A 293 29.05 -12.42 17.98
C THR A 293 28.07 -12.79 16.86
N LYS A 294 28.15 -12.11 15.71
CA LYS A 294 27.14 -12.07 14.65
C LYS A 294 25.73 -11.68 15.14
N GLN A 295 25.65 -11.01 16.28
CA GLN A 295 24.37 -10.58 16.85
C GLN A 295 23.82 -9.39 16.05
N VAL A 296 22.54 -9.45 15.71
CA VAL A 296 21.78 -8.35 15.13
C VAL A 296 20.78 -7.84 16.16
N THR A 297 20.73 -6.53 16.36
CA THR A 297 19.67 -5.87 17.13
C THR A 297 18.98 -4.81 16.27
N ILE A 298 17.65 -4.73 16.38
CA ILE A 298 16.82 -3.83 15.56
C ILE A 298 15.89 -3.04 16.49
N GLU A 299 16.06 -1.72 16.50
CA GLU A 299 15.15 -0.79 17.17
C GLU A 299 14.26 -0.09 16.13
N SER A 300 12.98 -0.47 16.11
CA SER A 300 11.97 0.13 15.21
C SER A 300 11.10 1.14 15.95
N THR A 301 11.20 2.41 15.58
CA THR A 301 10.43 3.54 16.13
C THR A 301 9.48 4.09 15.08
N LEU A 302 8.19 4.24 15.43
CA LEU A 302 7.23 4.96 14.62
C LEU A 302 7.40 6.47 14.85
N LYS A 303 7.42 7.26 13.77
CA LYS A 303 7.38 8.73 13.82
C LYS A 303 6.19 9.24 13.02
N MET A 304 5.33 10.03 13.66
CA MET A 304 4.31 10.81 12.94
C MET A 304 4.96 11.88 12.07
N VAL A 305 4.35 12.12 10.91
CA VAL A 305 4.73 13.13 9.95
C VAL A 305 3.66 14.21 9.97
N ASP A 306 3.95 15.28 10.69
CA ASP A 306 2.98 16.33 11.00
C ASP A 306 3.65 17.73 10.96
N GLU A 307 2.92 18.74 11.42
CA GLU A 307 3.37 20.14 11.49
C GLU A 307 4.67 20.35 12.30
N THR A 308 5.10 19.39 13.15
CA THR A 308 6.41 19.45 13.84
C THR A 308 7.59 19.23 12.90
N THR A 309 7.34 18.69 11.70
CA THR A 309 8.35 18.40 10.69
C THR A 309 8.23 19.43 9.57
N ALA A 310 9.29 20.22 9.39
CA ALA A 310 9.38 21.19 8.29
C ALA A 310 9.37 20.49 6.92
N PHE A 311 8.97 21.23 5.88
CA PHE A 311 9.03 20.76 4.50
C PHE A 311 10.40 21.04 3.89
N ASP A 312 10.98 20.07 3.17
CA ASP A 312 12.17 20.28 2.34
C ASP A 312 11.85 21.23 1.17
N PRO A 313 12.55 22.37 1.01
CA PRO A 313 12.20 23.36 -0.02
C PRO A 313 12.29 22.84 -1.45
N VAL A 314 13.25 21.94 -1.76
CA VAL A 314 13.46 21.44 -3.12
C VAL A 314 12.37 20.45 -3.51
N THR A 315 12.04 19.52 -2.62
CA THR A 315 10.94 18.57 -2.79
C THR A 315 9.60 19.32 -2.86
N SER A 316 9.42 20.35 -2.02
CA SER A 316 8.22 21.20 -2.03
C SER A 316 7.97 21.86 -3.38
N GLN A 317 9.01 22.38 -4.05
CA GLN A 317 8.86 22.98 -5.38
C GLN A 317 8.33 21.99 -6.43
N ILE A 318 8.72 20.71 -6.36
CA ILE A 318 8.23 19.66 -7.27
C ILE A 318 6.80 19.26 -6.90
N VAL A 319 6.47 19.14 -5.61
CA VAL A 319 5.10 18.89 -5.13
C VAL A 319 4.16 20.01 -5.59
N ASP A 320 4.51 21.27 -5.32
CA ASP A 320 3.79 22.47 -5.74
C ASP A 320 3.50 22.50 -7.24
N LYS A 321 4.50 22.15 -8.06
CA LYS A 321 4.38 22.10 -9.51
C LYS A 321 3.27 21.12 -9.94
N TRP A 322 3.20 19.96 -9.31
CA TRP A 322 2.18 18.95 -9.61
C TRP A 322 0.81 19.31 -9.02
N ILE A 323 0.74 19.87 -7.82
CA ILE A 323 -0.51 20.36 -7.22
C ILE A 323 -1.12 21.50 -8.07
N LYS A 324 -0.33 22.52 -8.44
CA LYS A 324 -0.79 23.63 -9.31
C LYS A 324 -1.27 23.14 -10.67
N ARG A 325 -0.64 22.10 -11.22
CA ARG A 325 -1.06 21.45 -12.48
C ARG A 325 -2.37 20.68 -12.29
N ALA A 326 -2.51 19.91 -11.22
CA ALA A 326 -3.74 19.18 -10.91
C ALA A 326 -4.92 20.14 -10.69
N ASP A 327 -4.73 21.18 -9.89
CA ASP A 327 -5.71 22.26 -9.67
C ASP A 327 -6.15 22.91 -11.00
N SER A 328 -5.18 23.27 -11.85
CA SER A 328 -5.46 23.82 -13.19
C SER A 328 -6.27 22.87 -14.09
N ILE A 329 -6.06 21.55 -13.99
CA ILE A 329 -6.84 20.55 -14.73
C ILE A 329 -8.26 20.45 -14.15
N MET A 330 -8.38 20.30 -12.83
CA MET A 330 -9.67 20.18 -12.13
C MET A 330 -10.57 21.40 -12.37
N ARG A 331 -10.02 22.62 -12.29
CA ARG A 331 -10.75 23.86 -12.59
C ARG A 331 -11.22 23.95 -14.04
N ARG A 332 -10.40 23.52 -15.02
CA ARG A 332 -10.84 23.42 -16.42
C ARG A 332 -11.94 22.37 -16.63
N SER A 333 -12.00 21.34 -15.79
CA SER A 333 -13.10 20.37 -15.77
C SER A 333 -14.35 20.84 -15.01
N GLY A 334 -14.39 22.09 -14.53
CA GLY A 334 -15.54 22.68 -13.86
C GLY A 334 -15.60 22.46 -12.34
N PHE A 335 -14.56 21.87 -11.75
CA PHE A 335 -14.48 21.67 -10.30
C PHE A 335 -13.83 22.88 -9.59
N ILE A 336 -14.13 23.05 -8.31
CA ILE A 336 -13.52 24.05 -7.43
C ILE A 336 -12.92 23.26 -6.25
N PRO A 337 -11.68 22.74 -6.38
CA PRO A 337 -11.13 21.74 -5.45
C PRO A 337 -11.17 22.15 -3.98
N ASP A 338 -10.95 23.44 -3.72
CA ASP A 338 -10.95 24.11 -2.41
C ASP A 338 -12.35 24.44 -1.87
N GLN A 339 -13.43 24.24 -2.64
CA GLN A 339 -14.78 24.47 -2.15
C GLN A 339 -15.13 23.44 -1.08
N LYS A 340 -15.36 23.92 0.14
CA LYS A 340 -15.98 23.19 1.24
C LYS A 340 -17.41 22.75 0.88
N LEU A 341 -17.68 21.47 1.05
CA LEU A 341 -18.97 20.82 0.80
C LEU A 341 -19.76 20.61 2.10
N MET A 342 -19.08 20.18 3.17
CA MET A 342 -19.66 19.95 4.49
C MET A 342 -18.57 19.95 5.58
N SER A 343 -18.98 19.83 6.85
CA SER A 343 -18.07 19.48 7.96
C SER A 343 -18.59 18.24 8.70
N THR A 344 -17.69 17.43 9.26
CA THR A 344 -18.04 16.29 10.13
C THR A 344 -17.06 16.15 11.29
N THR A 345 -17.59 15.78 12.47
CA THR A 345 -16.79 15.35 13.63
C THR A 345 -16.67 13.83 13.74
N VAL A 346 -17.48 13.08 12.99
CA VAL A 346 -17.39 11.62 12.86
C VAL A 346 -16.63 11.33 11.56
N PRO A 347 -15.49 10.60 11.60
CA PRO A 347 -14.74 10.27 10.40
C PRO A 347 -15.60 9.50 9.40
N LEU A 348 -15.55 9.91 8.13
CA LEU A 348 -16.17 9.21 7.00
C LEU A 348 -15.21 8.12 6.53
N ASP A 349 -15.48 6.88 6.91
CA ASP A 349 -14.57 5.74 6.69
C ASP A 349 -14.62 5.26 5.22
N GLY A 350 -13.53 5.46 4.49
CA GLY A 350 -13.32 4.98 3.13
C GLY A 350 -12.13 4.02 2.98
N ARG A 351 -11.65 3.41 4.07
CA ARG A 351 -10.57 2.41 4.06
C ARG A 351 -10.95 1.19 3.23
N GLU A 352 -10.05 0.73 2.36
CA GLU A 352 -10.29 -0.37 1.43
C GLU A 352 -10.73 -1.66 2.12
N SER A 353 -10.04 -2.02 3.21
CA SER A 353 -10.33 -3.19 4.06
C SER A 353 -11.78 -3.22 4.57
N MET A 354 -12.34 -2.04 4.86
CA MET A 354 -13.70 -1.85 5.37
C MET A 354 -14.74 -1.87 4.24
N ILE A 355 -14.55 -1.01 3.22
CA ILE A 355 -15.55 -0.82 2.16
C ILE A 355 -15.70 -2.06 1.26
N ARG A 356 -14.67 -2.89 1.09
CA ARG A 356 -14.76 -4.11 0.28
C ARG A 356 -15.42 -5.28 1.03
N ASN A 357 -15.75 -5.12 2.31
CA ASN A 357 -16.32 -6.16 3.17
C ASN A 357 -17.69 -5.81 3.77
N GLY A 358 -18.13 -4.57 3.66
CA GLY A 358 -19.35 -4.06 4.28
C GLY A 358 -19.67 -2.63 3.87
N THR A 359 -20.66 -2.03 4.54
CA THR A 359 -21.08 -0.64 4.32
C THR A 359 -20.59 0.21 5.49
N THR A 360 -19.89 1.30 5.18
CA THR A 360 -19.46 2.32 6.14
C THR A 360 -20.42 3.51 6.11
N ASN A 361 -20.25 4.48 7.01
CA ASN A 361 -20.98 5.75 6.94
C ASN A 361 -20.68 6.52 5.64
N TYR A 362 -19.46 6.45 5.11
CA TYR A 362 -19.14 7.12 3.84
C TYR A 362 -19.78 6.43 2.65
N THR A 363 -19.77 5.09 2.60
CA THR A 363 -20.40 4.37 1.49
C THR A 363 -21.93 4.47 1.52
N ASP A 364 -22.55 4.57 2.69
CA ASP A 364 -23.98 4.90 2.82
C ASP A 364 -24.27 6.33 2.33
N LEU A 365 -23.46 7.33 2.70
CA LEU A 365 -23.58 8.71 2.21
C LEU A 365 -23.52 8.77 0.67
N ILE A 366 -22.53 8.10 0.06
CA ILE A 366 -22.42 8.01 -1.40
C ILE A 366 -23.65 7.29 -1.98
N SER A 367 -24.05 6.15 -1.41
CA SER A 367 -25.22 5.38 -1.88
C SER A 367 -26.53 6.19 -1.81
N ARG A 368 -26.71 7.04 -0.79
CA ARG A 368 -27.85 7.95 -0.64
C ARG A 368 -27.80 9.10 -1.65
N SER A 369 -26.62 9.64 -1.96
CA SER A 369 -26.48 10.70 -2.97
C SER A 369 -27.04 10.28 -4.35
N LEU A 370 -26.87 9.00 -4.70
CA LEU A 370 -27.43 8.40 -5.91
C LEU A 370 -28.97 8.44 -5.92
N LEU A 371 -29.62 8.17 -4.79
CA LEU A 371 -31.08 8.31 -4.65
C LEU A 371 -31.53 9.78 -4.61
N TYR A 372 -30.71 10.70 -4.08
CA TYR A 372 -30.99 12.14 -4.11
C TYR A 372 -31.02 12.70 -5.55
N ALA A 373 -30.14 12.18 -6.43
CA ALA A 373 -30.14 12.51 -7.85
C ALA A 373 -31.33 11.91 -8.60
N ALA A 374 -31.67 10.64 -8.32
CA ALA A 374 -32.73 9.91 -9.04
C ALA A 374 -33.79 9.30 -8.09
N PRO A 375 -34.60 10.12 -7.36
CA PRO A 375 -35.53 9.62 -6.35
C PRO A 375 -36.66 8.71 -6.90
N TYR A 376 -36.84 8.70 -8.22
CA TYR A 376 -37.79 7.88 -8.96
C TYR A 376 -37.31 6.43 -9.21
N VAL A 377 -36.02 6.09 -9.02
CA VAL A 377 -35.55 4.69 -9.15
C VAL A 377 -35.95 3.85 -7.94
N ASP A 378 -35.98 2.53 -8.06
CA ASP A 378 -36.31 1.62 -6.96
C ASP A 378 -35.16 1.48 -5.95
N ALA A 379 -33.92 1.41 -6.44
CA ALA A 379 -32.71 1.37 -5.63
C ALA A 379 -31.49 1.88 -6.41
N ALA A 380 -30.39 2.13 -5.71
CA ALA A 380 -29.11 2.50 -6.30
C ALA A 380 -28.01 1.58 -5.78
N MET A 381 -27.00 1.33 -6.61
CA MET A 381 -25.80 0.58 -6.24
C MET A 381 -24.56 1.18 -6.87
N TYR A 382 -23.38 0.88 -6.31
CA TYR A 382 -22.09 1.03 -6.99
C TYR A 382 -21.08 0.00 -6.45
N ASN A 383 -20.06 -0.32 -7.23
CA ASN A 383 -18.97 -1.23 -6.81
C ASN A 383 -17.97 -0.48 -5.92
N SER A 384 -17.51 -1.12 -4.84
CA SER A 384 -16.63 -0.50 -3.84
C SER A 384 -15.29 -0.07 -4.43
N GLY A 385 -14.80 -0.72 -5.48
CA GLY A 385 -13.62 -0.32 -6.25
C GLY A 385 -13.76 1.00 -7.00
N SER A 386 -14.95 1.62 -7.05
CA SER A 386 -15.08 3.03 -7.46
C SER A 386 -14.56 4.01 -6.40
N LEU A 387 -14.56 3.61 -5.12
CA LEU A 387 -14.09 4.40 -3.99
C LEU A 387 -12.63 4.03 -3.69
N ARG A 388 -11.73 4.99 -3.85
CA ARG A 388 -10.25 4.83 -3.78
C ARG A 388 -9.61 5.74 -2.71
N LEU A 389 -10.41 6.24 -1.77
CA LEU A 389 -9.94 7.14 -0.71
C LEU A 389 -8.85 6.51 0.15
N ASP A 390 -9.12 5.27 0.59
CA ASP A 390 -8.25 4.47 1.46
C ASP A 390 -7.79 5.15 2.75
N ASP A 391 -8.68 5.96 3.31
CA ASP A 391 -8.47 6.84 4.45
C ASP A 391 -9.83 7.17 5.09
N GLU A 392 -9.82 7.92 6.19
CA GLU A 392 -11.03 8.50 6.78
C GLU A 392 -11.07 10.03 6.59
N LEU A 393 -12.23 10.59 6.20
CA LEU A 393 -12.38 12.06 6.10
C LEU A 393 -12.98 12.64 7.39
N VAL A 394 -12.31 13.63 7.99
CA VAL A 394 -12.79 14.32 9.20
C VAL A 394 -12.53 15.83 9.11
N GLY A 395 -13.33 16.63 9.81
CA GLY A 395 -13.25 18.09 9.75
C GLY A 395 -13.99 18.62 8.51
N ASP A 396 -13.35 19.52 7.77
CA ASP A 396 -13.92 20.16 6.59
C ASP A 396 -13.68 19.31 5.34
N ILE A 397 -14.77 18.92 4.68
CA ILE A 397 -14.75 18.07 3.49
C ILE A 397 -14.85 18.96 2.25
N THR A 398 -13.92 18.80 1.32
CA THR A 398 -13.80 19.64 0.12
C THR A 398 -14.22 18.91 -1.16
N GLN A 399 -14.30 19.62 -2.30
CA GLN A 399 -14.40 18.94 -3.59
C GLN A 399 -13.19 18.04 -3.85
N TYR A 400 -11.97 18.44 -3.46
CA TYR A 400 -10.77 17.60 -3.60
C TYR A 400 -10.96 16.23 -2.93
N ASP A 401 -11.57 16.20 -1.74
CA ASP A 401 -11.85 14.94 -1.03
C ASP A 401 -12.82 14.03 -1.80
N VAL A 402 -13.87 14.56 -2.41
CA VAL A 402 -14.78 13.76 -3.25
C VAL A 402 -14.09 13.33 -4.56
N LEU A 403 -13.26 14.18 -5.15
CA LEU A 403 -12.50 13.87 -6.36
C LEU A 403 -11.50 12.74 -6.11
N ARG A 404 -10.71 12.79 -5.03
CA ARG A 404 -9.72 11.74 -4.68
C ARG A 404 -10.38 10.46 -4.17
N SER A 405 -11.54 10.58 -3.53
CA SER A 405 -12.34 9.42 -3.14
C SER A 405 -12.91 8.68 -4.35
N LEU A 406 -13.31 9.38 -5.41
CA LEU A 406 -13.92 8.79 -6.61
C LEU A 406 -13.12 9.17 -7.87
N PRO A 407 -11.83 8.81 -7.99
CA PRO A 407 -10.89 9.43 -8.94
C PRO A 407 -11.16 9.06 -10.40
N TYR A 408 -11.97 8.01 -10.64
CA TYR A 408 -12.45 7.64 -11.97
C TYR A 408 -13.71 8.41 -12.38
N GLY A 409 -14.52 8.84 -11.41
CA GLY A 409 -15.82 9.48 -11.64
C GLY A 409 -16.75 8.65 -12.52
N GLY A 410 -17.39 9.32 -13.47
CA GLY A 410 -18.12 8.67 -14.55
C GLY A 410 -19.64 8.64 -14.36
N PRO A 411 -20.37 8.31 -15.45
CA PRO A 411 -21.81 8.45 -15.51
C PRO A 411 -22.56 7.29 -14.85
N MET A 412 -23.67 7.63 -14.23
CA MET A 412 -24.67 6.70 -13.70
C MET A 412 -25.75 6.41 -14.75
N VAL A 413 -26.24 5.18 -14.79
CA VAL A 413 -27.22 4.70 -15.75
C VAL A 413 -28.39 4.02 -15.04
N ILE A 414 -29.59 4.15 -15.62
CA ILE A 414 -30.82 3.53 -15.12
C ILE A 414 -31.03 2.22 -15.87
N MET A 415 -30.80 1.09 -15.19
CA MET A 415 -30.95 -0.25 -15.74
C MET A 415 -32.19 -0.94 -15.15
N PRO A 416 -33.19 -1.32 -15.97
CA PRO A 416 -34.30 -2.16 -15.52
C PRO A 416 -33.84 -3.62 -15.37
N LEU A 417 -33.85 -4.15 -14.15
CA LEU A 417 -33.56 -5.56 -13.87
C LEU A 417 -34.70 -6.23 -13.10
N ASN A 418 -34.92 -7.51 -13.35
CA ASN A 418 -35.84 -8.31 -12.55
C ASN A 418 -35.22 -8.72 -11.21
N GLY A 419 -36.06 -9.03 -10.22
CA GLY A 419 -35.59 -9.43 -8.90
C GLY A 419 -34.60 -10.60 -8.88
N ALA A 420 -34.68 -11.55 -9.81
CA ALA A 420 -33.71 -12.66 -9.86
C ALA A 420 -32.31 -12.19 -10.33
N GLN A 421 -32.23 -11.27 -11.29
CA GLN A 421 -30.97 -10.65 -11.72
C GLN A 421 -30.33 -9.84 -10.60
N ILE A 422 -31.15 -9.11 -9.83
CA ILE A 422 -30.70 -8.34 -8.67
C ILE A 422 -30.18 -9.29 -7.57
N ASP A 423 -30.87 -10.40 -7.32
CA ASP A 423 -30.43 -11.45 -6.39
C ASP A 423 -29.08 -12.05 -6.80
N SER A 424 -28.85 -12.27 -8.11
CA SER A 424 -27.55 -12.70 -8.63
C SER A 424 -26.44 -11.68 -8.38
N ILE A 425 -26.67 -10.38 -8.65
CA ILE A 425 -25.68 -9.32 -8.35
C ILE A 425 -25.31 -9.34 -6.86
N LEU A 426 -26.32 -9.40 -5.98
CA LEU A 426 -26.11 -9.36 -4.53
C LEU A 426 -25.43 -10.63 -3.99
N THR A 427 -25.71 -11.79 -4.60
CA THR A 427 -25.05 -13.06 -4.25
C THR A 427 -23.59 -13.09 -4.69
N ILE A 428 -23.28 -12.52 -5.85
CA ILE A 428 -21.90 -12.36 -6.34
C ILE A 428 -21.14 -11.35 -5.47
N SER A 429 -21.75 -10.19 -5.19
CA SER A 429 -21.24 -9.15 -4.26
C SER A 429 -20.83 -9.73 -2.92
N ASP A 430 -21.77 -10.36 -2.22
CA ASP A 430 -21.61 -10.74 -0.82
C ASP A 430 -20.89 -12.09 -0.66
N GLY A 431 -20.57 -12.75 -1.79
CA GLY A 431 -19.83 -13.99 -1.92
C GLY A 431 -18.50 -13.79 -2.65
N LEU A 432 -18.46 -14.04 -3.97
CA LEU A 432 -17.24 -14.07 -4.78
C LEU A 432 -16.45 -12.75 -4.79
N ASN A 433 -17.13 -11.60 -4.77
CA ASN A 433 -16.49 -10.29 -4.82
C ASN A 433 -16.22 -9.69 -3.43
N ARG A 434 -16.45 -10.44 -2.35
CA ARG A 434 -16.21 -9.97 -0.98
C ARG A 434 -14.71 -9.86 -0.71
N GLY A 435 -14.28 -8.70 -0.22
CA GLY A 435 -12.86 -8.34 -0.11
C GLY A 435 -12.27 -7.78 -1.41
N ALA A 436 -13.02 -7.77 -2.52
CA ALA A 436 -12.61 -7.24 -3.81
C ALA A 436 -13.39 -5.97 -4.19
N GLY A 437 -12.96 -5.30 -5.27
CA GLY A 437 -13.57 -4.05 -5.75
C GLY A 437 -15.04 -4.22 -6.13
N GLY A 438 -15.42 -5.40 -6.60
CA GLY A 438 -16.79 -5.73 -6.98
C GLY A 438 -17.78 -5.97 -5.84
N TYR A 439 -17.41 -5.77 -4.56
CA TYR A 439 -18.39 -5.72 -3.47
C TYR A 439 -19.33 -4.53 -3.67
N ILE A 440 -20.64 -4.75 -3.62
CA ILE A 440 -21.65 -3.77 -4.02
C ILE A 440 -22.19 -2.97 -2.83
N GLN A 441 -21.87 -1.67 -2.82
CA GLN A 441 -22.54 -0.66 -2.00
C GLN A 441 -23.93 -0.36 -2.55
N ARG A 442 -24.88 -0.07 -1.68
CA ARG A 442 -26.32 -0.18 -2.00
C ARG A 442 -27.19 0.73 -1.12
N ALA A 443 -28.14 1.41 -1.76
CA ALA A 443 -29.21 2.15 -1.08
C ALA A 443 -30.60 1.61 -1.44
N ASN A 444 -31.56 1.74 -0.51
CA ASN A 444 -32.90 1.14 -0.55
C ASN A 444 -32.95 -0.41 -0.58
N ILE A 445 -31.81 -1.11 -0.52
CA ILE A 445 -31.72 -2.57 -0.51
C ILE A 445 -31.31 -3.04 0.89
N THR A 446 -32.06 -3.99 1.47
CA THR A 446 -31.73 -4.59 2.77
C THR A 446 -31.96 -6.10 2.77
N GLN A 447 -31.19 -6.84 3.57
CA GLN A 447 -31.42 -8.26 3.82
C GLN A 447 -32.08 -8.46 5.18
N LYS A 448 -33.09 -9.34 5.26
CA LYS A 448 -33.67 -9.80 6.53
C LYS A 448 -33.96 -11.29 6.44
N LYS A 449 -33.34 -12.09 7.33
CA LYS A 449 -33.46 -13.56 7.37
C LYS A 449 -33.24 -14.23 5.99
N GLY A 450 -32.12 -13.89 5.34
CA GLY A 450 -31.75 -14.43 4.02
C GLY A 450 -32.64 -13.98 2.84
N LYS A 451 -33.49 -12.96 3.02
CA LYS A 451 -34.39 -12.44 1.97
C LYS A 451 -34.12 -10.97 1.73
N TRP A 452 -34.08 -10.58 0.45
CA TRP A 452 -33.89 -9.18 0.05
C TRP A 452 -35.19 -8.38 0.04
N TYR A 453 -35.05 -7.10 0.34
CA TYR A 453 -36.12 -6.11 0.37
C TYR A 453 -35.65 -4.85 -0.37
N ILE A 454 -36.51 -4.32 -1.24
CA ILE A 454 -36.31 -3.04 -1.94
C ILE A 454 -37.38 -2.07 -1.44
N LYS A 455 -36.98 -0.87 -0.99
CA LYS A 455 -37.87 0.12 -0.34
C LYS A 455 -38.73 -0.52 0.79
N GLY A 456 -38.11 -1.38 1.60
CA GLY A 456 -38.75 -2.11 2.69
C GLY A 456 -39.72 -3.23 2.28
N LYS A 457 -40.00 -3.44 0.98
CA LYS A 457 -40.90 -4.48 0.47
C LYS A 457 -40.10 -5.67 -0.03
N ARG A 458 -40.54 -6.90 0.29
CA ARG A 458 -39.84 -8.13 -0.11
C ARG A 458 -39.67 -8.18 -1.64
N MET A 459 -38.45 -8.41 -2.10
CA MET A 459 -38.13 -8.50 -3.52
C MET A 459 -38.85 -9.72 -4.16
N LYS A 460 -39.48 -9.50 -5.31
CA LYS A 460 -40.20 -10.52 -6.09
C LYS A 460 -39.36 -10.89 -7.32
N PRO A 461 -38.96 -12.16 -7.52
CA PRO A 461 -38.00 -12.54 -8.58
C PRO A 461 -38.38 -12.10 -10.00
N LYS A 462 -39.66 -12.19 -10.37
CA LYS A 462 -40.15 -11.83 -11.71
C LYS A 462 -40.56 -10.36 -11.88
N ARG A 463 -40.53 -9.55 -10.82
CA ARG A 463 -40.85 -8.10 -10.92
C ARG A 463 -39.63 -7.35 -11.44
N MET A 464 -39.84 -6.45 -12.39
CA MET A 464 -38.84 -5.44 -12.79
C MET A 464 -38.71 -4.35 -11.73
N TYR A 465 -37.47 -3.87 -11.56
CA TYR A 465 -37.09 -2.74 -10.74
C TYR A 465 -36.11 -1.87 -11.53
N CYS A 466 -36.23 -0.55 -11.40
CA CYS A 466 -35.27 0.37 -12.00
C CYS A 466 -34.11 0.60 -11.02
N LEU A 467 -32.88 0.24 -11.39
CA LEU A 467 -31.68 0.49 -10.60
C LEU A 467 -30.83 1.61 -11.19
N LEU A 468 -30.25 2.46 -10.34
CA LEU A 468 -29.19 3.39 -10.72
C LEU A 468 -27.82 2.76 -10.42
N LEU A 469 -26.98 2.58 -11.46
CA LEU A 469 -25.69 1.88 -11.42
C LEU A 469 -24.60 2.69 -12.15
N PRO A 470 -23.30 2.56 -11.84
CA PRO A 470 -22.24 3.09 -12.70
C PRO A 470 -22.29 2.44 -14.09
N GLU A 471 -22.01 3.20 -15.15
CA GLU A 471 -21.97 2.65 -16.52
C GLU A 471 -20.95 1.51 -16.67
N PHE A 472 -19.85 1.55 -15.89
CA PHE A 472 -18.85 0.48 -15.80
C PHE A 472 -19.46 -0.88 -15.40
N VAL A 473 -20.22 -0.91 -14.29
CA VAL A 473 -20.89 -2.11 -13.80
C VAL A 473 -21.99 -2.55 -14.76
N ALA A 474 -22.76 -1.61 -15.30
CA ALA A 474 -23.83 -1.88 -16.25
C ALA A 474 -23.34 -2.52 -17.57
N LYS A 475 -22.13 -2.18 -18.03
CA LYS A 475 -21.48 -2.83 -19.18
C LYS A 475 -20.84 -4.18 -18.85
N GLY A 476 -20.98 -4.68 -17.63
CA GLY A 476 -20.33 -5.92 -17.19
C GLY A 476 -18.81 -5.79 -17.05
N GLY A 477 -18.30 -4.58 -16.80
CA GLY A 477 -16.85 -4.34 -16.59
C GLY A 477 -16.35 -4.81 -15.22
N GLU A 478 -17.24 -5.09 -14.29
CA GLU A 478 -16.91 -5.60 -12.95
C GLU A 478 -16.80 -7.14 -12.93
N ASP A 479 -15.90 -7.65 -12.10
CA ASP A 479 -15.62 -9.09 -12.01
C ASP A 479 -16.87 -9.88 -11.65
N ASN A 480 -17.02 -11.04 -12.29
CA ASN A 480 -18.19 -11.93 -12.22
C ASN A 480 -19.52 -11.32 -12.72
N LEU A 481 -19.57 -10.04 -13.14
CA LEU A 481 -20.78 -9.35 -13.57
C LEU A 481 -20.88 -9.11 -15.09
N LYS A 482 -19.97 -9.66 -15.90
CA LYS A 482 -19.96 -9.54 -17.38
C LYS A 482 -21.31 -9.77 -18.05
N TRP A 483 -22.12 -10.68 -17.51
CA TRP A 483 -23.45 -11.00 -18.03
C TRP A 483 -24.44 -9.81 -18.07
N LEU A 484 -24.14 -8.70 -17.37
CA LEU A 484 -24.91 -7.45 -17.45
C LEU A 484 -24.83 -6.77 -18.82
N GLU A 485 -23.76 -7.01 -19.60
CA GLU A 485 -23.57 -6.47 -20.97
C GLU A 485 -24.75 -6.77 -21.92
N LYS A 486 -25.55 -7.79 -21.59
CA LYS A 486 -26.70 -8.28 -22.36
C LYS A 486 -27.99 -7.48 -22.12
N TYR A 487 -28.00 -6.54 -21.18
CA TYR A 487 -29.20 -5.78 -20.78
C TYR A 487 -29.08 -4.30 -21.13
N SER A 488 -30.15 -3.75 -21.70
CA SER A 488 -30.23 -2.33 -22.03
C SER A 488 -30.40 -1.47 -20.78
N TYR A 489 -29.82 -0.27 -20.83
CA TYR A 489 -29.97 0.77 -19.81
C TYR A 489 -30.23 2.13 -20.47
N CYS A 490 -30.84 3.04 -19.72
CA CYS A 490 -30.92 4.46 -20.10
C CYS A 490 -29.74 5.21 -19.46
N LYS A 491 -29.08 6.08 -20.23
CA LYS A 491 -28.04 7.00 -19.72
C LYS A 491 -28.58 8.42 -19.74
N PRO A 492 -29.04 8.98 -18.60
CA PRO A 492 -29.45 10.37 -18.52
C PRO A 492 -28.26 11.30 -18.83
N ASN A 493 -28.49 12.43 -19.48
CA ASN A 493 -27.44 13.46 -19.63
C ASN A 493 -27.22 14.21 -18.31
N ALA A 494 -28.28 14.36 -17.51
CA ALA A 494 -28.28 15.03 -16.22
C ALA A 494 -29.47 14.54 -15.36
N PHE A 495 -29.43 14.87 -14.07
CA PHE A 495 -30.46 14.60 -13.07
C PHE A 495 -31.11 15.91 -12.60
N ARG A 496 -32.18 15.79 -11.80
CA ARG A 496 -32.92 16.92 -11.19
C ARG A 496 -33.19 18.08 -12.18
N GLN A 497 -33.92 17.81 -13.26
CA GLN A 497 -34.29 18.80 -14.28
C GLN A 497 -33.07 19.55 -14.88
N ASN A 498 -32.03 18.80 -15.26
CA ASN A 498 -30.75 19.29 -15.79
C ASN A 498 -29.90 20.15 -14.83
N GLN A 499 -30.25 20.26 -13.55
CA GLN A 499 -29.46 20.97 -12.55
C GLN A 499 -28.21 20.20 -12.08
N LEU A 500 -28.15 18.88 -12.33
CA LEU A 500 -27.10 18.01 -11.82
C LEU A 500 -26.47 17.17 -12.95
N VAL A 501 -25.25 17.50 -13.35
CA VAL A 501 -24.48 16.77 -14.38
C VAL A 501 -24.36 15.30 -14.01
N ASN A 502 -24.54 14.39 -14.99
CA ASN A 502 -24.40 12.95 -14.76
C ASN A 502 -22.93 12.52 -14.61
N ASP A 503 -22.39 12.73 -13.42
CA ASP A 503 -21.15 12.12 -12.93
C ASP A 503 -21.31 11.83 -11.43
N ILE A 504 -20.87 10.66 -10.95
CA ILE A 504 -21.00 10.27 -9.54
C ILE A 504 -20.39 11.29 -8.58
N ARG A 505 -19.29 11.97 -8.95
CA ARG A 505 -18.65 13.01 -8.13
C ARG A 505 -19.56 14.22 -7.96
N ASN A 506 -20.13 14.72 -9.06
CA ASN A 506 -21.08 15.82 -9.04
C ASN A 506 -22.33 15.47 -8.19
N ILE A 507 -22.81 14.23 -8.28
CA ILE A 507 -23.94 13.73 -7.49
C ILE A 507 -23.63 13.75 -5.99
N VAL A 508 -22.47 13.23 -5.57
CA VAL A 508 -22.02 13.24 -4.18
C VAL A 508 -21.83 14.68 -3.67
N MET A 509 -21.16 15.54 -4.42
CA MET A 509 -20.95 16.95 -4.07
C MET A 509 -22.28 17.70 -3.86
N ALA A 510 -23.23 17.55 -4.79
CA ALA A 510 -24.53 18.18 -4.70
C ALA A 510 -25.37 17.67 -3.52
N TYR A 511 -25.21 16.41 -3.11
CA TYR A 511 -25.86 15.86 -1.92
C TYR A 511 -25.22 16.40 -0.64
N MET A 512 -23.89 16.46 -0.54
CA MET A 512 -23.18 17.05 0.59
C MET A 512 -23.58 18.53 0.80
N LEU A 513 -23.60 19.32 -0.29
CA LEU A 513 -24.04 20.73 -0.26
C LEU A 513 -25.51 20.90 0.14
N SER A 514 -26.36 19.89 -0.03
CA SER A 514 -27.75 19.88 0.45
C SER A 514 -27.89 19.51 1.94
N GLY A 515 -26.78 19.26 2.63
CA GLY A 515 -26.72 18.89 4.06
C GLY A 515 -26.47 17.41 4.33
N GLY A 516 -26.39 16.55 3.31
CA GLY A 516 -25.92 15.16 3.40
C GLY A 516 -26.74 14.22 4.30
N ARG A 517 -28.05 14.47 4.47
CA ARG A 517 -28.94 13.71 5.37
C ARG A 517 -30.02 12.92 4.63
#